data_AF-A0A5B0RA42-F1
#
_entry.id   AF-A0A5B0RA42-F1
#
_cell.length_a   1.000
_cell.length_b   1.000
_cell.length_c   1.000
_cell.angle_alpha   90.00
_cell.angle_beta   90.00
_cell.angle_gamma   90.00
#
_symmetry.space_group_name_H-M   'P 1'
#
loop_
_entity.id
_entity.type
_entity.pdbx_description
1 polymer ?
#
loop_
_entity_poly.entity_id
_entity_poly.type
_entity_poly.pdbx_seq_one_letter_code
_entity_poly.pdbx_strand_id
1 'polypeptide(L)'
;MGYNTRSLPNGHQRPTIHGPRGKPTPYEDIPTILKSNFPSYPIQKISALKVNQKNVIRPGTFVLEESPSNQHGTIGYVENIWEVARNQFHVQLNRCQKTGVLPLNGTTILVKTFTYGYVPAQSIICSLNVQHNCFQSQCSVGRRTMPPTGRQEGNSISHHIQHRDTNSFLLNKFSHHVPSHHQNHSDTTIIPIPSDMMDAAMEQGLYVWEREKNGNN
;
A
#
# COMPACT_ATOMS: atom_id res chain seq x y z
N MET A 1 4.57 18.36 -8.67
CA MET A 1 5.24 19.56 -8.11
C MET A 1 4.97 19.65 -6.62
N GLY A 2 6.01 19.71 -5.80
CA GLY A 2 5.90 19.75 -4.33
C GLY A 2 7.24 20.13 -3.70
N TYR A 3 7.82 21.24 -4.16
CA TYR A 3 8.94 21.89 -3.49
C TYR A 3 8.37 22.59 -2.25
N ASN A 4 9.02 22.44 -1.09
CA ASN A 4 8.69 23.04 0.23
C ASN A 4 8.19 22.07 1.32
N THR A 5 8.73 20.86 1.41
CA THR A 5 8.59 20.04 2.65
C THR A 5 9.58 20.40 3.75
N ARG A 6 10.64 21.18 3.45
CA ARG A 6 11.71 21.50 4.41
C ARG A 6 11.34 22.60 5.44
N SER A 7 10.21 23.28 5.25
CA SER A 7 9.83 24.47 6.03
C SER A 7 8.69 24.25 7.02
N LEU A 8 8.10 23.04 7.07
CA LEU A 8 7.07 22.72 8.04
C LEU A 8 7.73 22.07 9.26
N PRO A 9 7.49 22.57 10.49
CA PRO A 9 7.92 21.86 11.68
C PRO A 9 7.30 20.46 11.65
N ASN A 10 8.15 19.44 11.67
CA ASN A 10 7.75 18.04 11.86
C ASN A 10 7.22 17.89 13.30
N GLY A 11 6.01 18.40 13.55
CA GLY A 11 5.24 17.90 14.67
C GLY A 11 5.08 16.40 14.43
N HIS A 12 5.64 15.57 15.30
CA HIS A 12 5.40 14.13 15.29
C HIS A 12 3.89 13.90 15.39
N GLN A 13 3.21 13.77 14.24
CA GLN A 13 1.80 13.45 14.22
C GLN A 13 1.69 12.04 14.74
N ARG A 14 1.08 11.93 15.93
CA ARG A 14 0.73 10.64 16.50
C ARG A 14 -0.32 9.98 15.61
N PRO A 15 -0.30 8.64 15.47
CA PRO A 15 -1.36 7.94 14.77
C PRO A 15 -2.74 8.29 15.34
N THR A 16 -3.72 8.46 14.46
CA THR A 16 -5.11 8.79 14.83
C THR A 16 -6.09 7.93 14.06
N ILE A 17 -7.24 7.62 14.66
CA ILE A 17 -8.31 6.88 13.98
C ILE A 17 -8.76 7.65 12.73
N HIS A 18 -9.01 6.91 11.64
CA HIS A 18 -9.54 7.46 10.41
C HIS A 18 -10.95 6.91 10.14
N GLY A 19 -11.95 7.79 10.13
CA GLY A 19 -13.35 7.40 10.00
C GLY A 19 -14.00 7.04 11.34
N PRO A 20 -15.24 6.51 11.32
CA PRO A 20 -15.99 6.23 12.54
C PRO A 20 -15.41 5.03 13.32
N ARG A 21 -15.53 5.08 14.65
CA ARG A 21 -15.30 3.91 15.50
C ARG A 21 -16.39 2.89 15.16
N GLY A 22 -15.98 1.67 14.78
CA GLY A 22 -16.90 0.57 14.50
C GLY A 22 -17.64 0.11 15.75
N LYS A 23 -18.38 -1.00 15.64
CA LYS A 23 -19.01 -1.64 16.80
C LYS A 23 -17.96 -2.00 17.86
N PRO A 24 -18.32 -2.02 19.16
CA PRO A 24 -17.46 -2.55 20.21
C PRO A 24 -17.00 -3.96 19.84
N THR A 25 -15.72 -4.27 20.12
CA THR A 25 -15.16 -5.57 19.80
C THR A 25 -15.53 -6.57 20.90
N PRO A 26 -16.14 -7.72 20.57
CA PRO A 26 -16.36 -8.79 21.53
C PRO A 26 -15.07 -9.19 22.24
N TYR A 27 -15.15 -9.48 23.54
CA TYR A 27 -13.95 -9.80 24.32
C TYR A 27 -13.23 -11.05 23.78
N GLU A 28 -13.96 -12.04 23.30
CA GLU A 28 -13.43 -13.26 22.67
C GLU A 28 -12.58 -13.00 21.41
N ASP A 29 -12.89 -11.93 20.66
CA ASP A 29 -12.17 -11.56 19.44
C ASP A 29 -10.84 -10.85 19.71
N ILE A 30 -10.61 -10.37 20.93
CA ILE A 30 -9.40 -9.64 21.30
C ILE A 30 -8.23 -10.63 21.50
N PRO A 31 -7.10 -10.44 20.79
CA PRO A 31 -5.93 -11.31 20.90
C PRO A 31 -5.37 -11.41 22.32
N THR A 32 -5.05 -12.63 22.76
CA THR A 32 -4.52 -12.90 24.11
C THR A 32 -3.28 -12.07 24.43
N ILE A 33 -2.36 -11.91 23.48
CA ILE A 33 -1.15 -11.10 23.65
C ILE A 33 -1.46 -9.63 23.99
N LEU A 34 -2.52 -9.06 23.40
CA LEU A 34 -2.93 -7.69 23.71
C LEU A 34 -3.61 -7.62 25.08
N LYS A 35 -4.44 -8.61 25.44
CA LYS A 35 -5.04 -8.70 26.78
C LYS A 35 -3.97 -8.80 27.87
N SER A 36 -2.96 -9.63 27.67
CA SER A 36 -1.87 -9.81 28.63
C SER A 36 -1.01 -8.55 28.78
N ASN A 37 -0.76 -7.83 27.69
CA ASN A 37 0.06 -6.61 27.72
C ASN A 37 -0.72 -5.36 28.17
N PHE A 38 -2.04 -5.33 27.98
CA PHE A 38 -2.90 -4.20 28.31
C PHE A 38 -4.17 -4.62 29.10
N PRO A 39 -4.02 -5.28 30.26
CA PRO A 39 -5.13 -5.94 30.95
C PRO A 39 -6.18 -4.97 31.52
N SER A 40 -5.79 -3.73 31.79
CA SER A 40 -6.66 -2.73 32.44
C SER A 40 -7.30 -1.74 31.46
N TYR A 41 -7.04 -1.88 30.16
CA TYR A 41 -7.51 -0.93 29.16
C TYR A 41 -8.59 -1.54 28.26
N PRO A 42 -9.59 -0.75 27.83
CA PRO A 42 -10.54 -1.20 26.82
C PRO A 42 -9.82 -1.32 25.48
N ILE A 43 -9.67 -2.55 24.99
CA ILE A 43 -9.08 -2.84 23.69
C ILE A 43 -10.19 -2.90 22.63
N GLN A 44 -10.03 -2.13 21.56
CA GLN A 44 -11.01 -2.06 20.48
C GLN A 44 -10.34 -2.24 19.11
N LYS A 45 -10.94 -3.06 18.25
CA LYS A 45 -10.57 -3.19 16.85
C LYS A 45 -11.00 -1.94 16.07
N ILE A 46 -10.11 -1.40 15.24
CA ILE A 46 -10.38 -0.23 14.41
C ILE A 46 -10.26 -0.57 12.91
N SER A 47 -11.07 0.09 12.09
CA SER A 47 -11.18 -0.18 10.65
C SER A 47 -10.07 0.48 9.83
N ALA A 48 -9.63 1.67 10.25
CA ALA A 48 -8.59 2.42 9.57
C ALA A 48 -7.83 3.33 10.54
N LEU A 49 -6.54 3.50 10.28
CA LEU A 49 -5.65 4.32 11.07
C LEU A 49 -4.87 5.26 10.17
N LYS A 50 -4.91 6.55 10.47
CA LYS A 50 -4.01 7.54 9.88
C LYS A 50 -2.71 7.50 10.66
N VAL A 51 -1.69 6.88 10.10
CA VAL A 51 -0.37 6.74 10.77
C VAL A 51 0.48 8.01 10.65
N ASN A 52 0.27 8.79 9.58
CA ASN A 52 0.88 10.11 9.39
C ASN A 52 0.04 10.97 8.44
N GLN A 53 0.50 12.18 8.10
CA GLN A 53 -0.24 13.13 7.25
C GLN A 53 -0.70 12.53 5.91
N LYS A 54 0.08 11.63 5.33
CA LYS A 54 -0.09 11.10 3.98
C LYS A 54 -0.60 9.66 3.93
N ASN A 55 -0.48 8.92 5.04
CA ASN A 55 -0.73 7.49 5.06
C ASN A 55 -1.93 7.15 5.95
N VAL A 56 -2.91 6.49 5.34
CA VAL A 56 -4.00 5.80 6.04
C VAL A 56 -3.87 4.32 5.73
N ILE A 57 -3.82 3.49 6.77
CA ILE A 57 -3.74 2.04 6.66
C ILE A 57 -5.06 1.40 7.11
N ARG A 58 -5.36 0.25 6.54
CA ARG A 58 -6.53 -0.60 6.81
C ARG A 58 -6.13 -2.08 6.76
N PRO A 59 -6.90 -3.00 7.35
CA PRO A 59 -6.82 -4.41 6.96
C PRO A 59 -6.76 -4.55 5.43
N GLY A 60 -5.81 -5.32 4.90
CA GLY A 60 -5.54 -5.39 3.46
C GLY A 60 -4.41 -4.51 2.94
N THR A 61 -3.88 -3.60 3.75
CA THR A 61 -2.81 -2.69 3.31
C THR A 61 -1.45 -3.33 3.50
N PHE A 62 -0.57 -3.22 2.50
CA PHE A 62 0.85 -3.52 2.67
C PHE A 62 1.56 -2.29 3.24
N VAL A 63 2.42 -2.50 4.22
CA VAL A 63 3.12 -1.43 4.94
C VAL A 63 4.59 -1.78 5.11
N LEU A 64 5.38 -0.74 5.32
CA LEU A 64 6.77 -0.85 5.72
C LEU A 64 6.88 -0.54 7.21
N GLU A 65 7.41 -1.50 7.97
CA GLU A 65 7.69 -1.36 9.40
C GLU A 65 9.18 -1.09 9.61
N GLU A 66 9.52 -0.15 10.48
CA GLU A 66 10.87 0.03 11.00
C GLU A 66 11.37 -1.28 11.64
N SER A 67 12.64 -1.61 11.37
CA SER A 67 13.25 -2.82 11.90
C SER A 67 14.72 -2.56 12.25
N PRO A 68 15.19 -2.96 13.43
CA PRO A 68 16.60 -2.81 13.80
C PRO A 68 17.55 -3.59 12.89
N SER A 69 17.09 -4.69 12.28
CA SER A 69 17.90 -5.55 11.42
C SER A 69 17.87 -5.16 9.94
N ASN A 70 17.01 -4.21 9.55
CA ASN A 70 16.90 -3.76 8.17
C ASN A 70 16.71 -2.24 8.10
N GLN A 71 17.75 -1.54 7.64
CA GLN A 71 17.74 -0.07 7.49
C GLN A 71 16.64 0.46 6.57
N HIS A 72 16.11 -0.38 5.68
CA HIS A 72 15.02 -0.04 4.77
C HIS A 72 13.67 -0.52 5.27
N GLY A 73 13.59 -1.07 6.48
CA GLY A 73 12.37 -1.62 7.08
C GLY A 73 11.99 -2.99 6.53
N THR A 74 10.96 -3.59 7.13
CA THR A 74 10.42 -4.89 6.73
C THR A 74 9.00 -4.75 6.21
N ILE A 75 8.66 -5.54 5.19
CA ILE A 75 7.32 -5.50 4.58
C ILE A 75 6.37 -6.35 5.42
N GLY A 76 5.22 -5.78 5.75
CA GLY A 76 4.13 -6.47 6.42
C GLY A 76 2.79 -6.22 5.73
N TYR A 77 1.90 -7.20 5.81
CA TYR A 77 0.51 -7.08 5.44
C TYR A 77 -0.32 -6.82 6.70
N VAL A 78 -1.14 -5.77 6.69
CA VAL A 78 -2.01 -5.41 7.82
C VAL A 78 -3.20 -6.36 7.86
N GLU A 79 -3.25 -7.21 8.89
CA GLU A 79 -4.39 -8.09 9.15
C GLU A 79 -5.46 -7.34 9.95
N ASN A 80 -5.07 -6.75 11.07
CA ASN A 80 -5.97 -6.09 12.01
C ASN A 80 -5.28 -4.89 12.66
N ILE A 81 -6.09 -3.94 13.14
CA ILE A 81 -5.60 -2.76 13.85
C ILE A 81 -6.39 -2.64 15.15
N TRP A 82 -5.69 -2.33 16.24
CA TRP A 82 -6.21 -2.32 17.60
C TRP A 82 -5.86 -1.00 18.29
N GLU A 83 -6.84 -0.33 18.89
CA GLU A 83 -6.60 0.67 19.93
C GLU A 83 -6.52 -0.07 21.26
N VAL A 84 -5.37 0.02 21.94
CA VAL A 84 -5.10 -0.71 23.20
C VAL A 84 -5.14 0.19 24.43
N ALA A 85 -5.06 1.50 24.22
CA ALA A 85 -5.29 2.54 25.20
C ALA A 85 -5.59 3.84 24.43
N ARG A 86 -5.98 4.92 25.13
CA ARG A 86 -6.33 6.19 24.49
C ARG A 86 -5.20 6.69 23.59
N ASN A 87 -5.45 6.74 22.27
CA ASN A 87 -4.47 7.13 21.24
C ASN A 87 -3.21 6.24 21.17
N GLN A 88 -3.27 5.01 21.67
CA GLN A 88 -2.21 4.01 21.54
C GLN A 88 -2.72 2.86 20.68
N PHE A 89 -2.02 2.62 19.58
CA PHE A 89 -2.47 1.70 18.54
C PHE A 89 -1.42 0.62 18.28
N HIS A 90 -1.88 -0.61 18.11
CA HIS A 90 -1.08 -1.73 17.65
C HIS A 90 -1.65 -2.29 16.35
N VAL A 91 -0.75 -2.64 15.43
CA VAL A 91 -1.08 -3.22 14.14
C VAL A 91 -0.65 -4.68 14.16
N GLN A 92 -1.57 -5.58 13.83
CA GLN A 92 -1.22 -6.97 13.57
C GLN A 92 -0.71 -7.08 12.14
N LEU A 93 0.57 -7.44 11.99
CA LEU A 93 1.22 -7.65 10.71
C LEU A 93 1.41 -9.13 10.45
N ASN A 94 1.08 -9.56 9.23
CA ASN A 94 1.55 -10.80 8.64
C ASN A 94 2.82 -10.48 7.85
N ARG A 95 3.95 -11.08 8.22
CA ARG A 95 5.25 -10.79 7.61
C ARG A 95 5.24 -11.18 6.13
N CYS A 96 5.94 -10.42 5.30
CA CYS A 96 6.06 -10.72 3.88
C CYS A 96 7.52 -10.92 3.49
N GLN A 97 7.76 -11.81 2.54
CA GLN A 97 9.07 -12.07 1.97
C GLN A 97 9.06 -11.86 0.46
N LYS A 98 10.19 -11.42 -0.07
CA LYS A 98 10.45 -11.35 -1.51
C LYS A 98 10.87 -12.75 -1.98
N THR A 99 10.19 -13.30 -2.98
CA THR A 99 10.46 -14.67 -3.46
C THR A 99 11.03 -14.71 -4.88
N GLY A 100 11.07 -13.57 -5.57
CA GLY A 100 11.61 -13.47 -6.92
C GLY A 100 11.01 -12.30 -7.67
N VAL A 101 11.06 -12.37 -8.99
CA VAL A 101 10.48 -11.38 -9.90
C VAL A 101 9.58 -12.07 -10.92
N LEU A 102 8.55 -11.35 -11.37
CA LEU A 102 7.67 -11.83 -12.44
C LEU A 102 8.44 -11.83 -13.76
N PRO A 103 8.57 -12.98 -14.47
CA PRO A 103 9.39 -13.08 -15.68
C PRO A 103 9.00 -12.09 -16.79
N LEU A 104 7.71 -11.74 -16.88
CA LEU A 104 7.17 -10.89 -17.93
C LEU A 104 7.68 -9.44 -17.89
N ASN A 105 7.90 -8.88 -16.69
CA ASN A 105 8.20 -7.44 -16.53
C ASN A 105 9.18 -7.12 -15.38
N GLY A 106 9.75 -8.14 -14.75
CA GLY A 106 10.71 -8.02 -13.66
C GLY A 106 10.13 -7.41 -12.39
N THR A 107 8.81 -7.48 -12.16
CA THR A 107 8.19 -6.93 -10.95
C THR A 107 8.40 -7.86 -9.76
N THR A 108 8.84 -7.34 -8.62
CA THR A 108 9.10 -8.14 -7.40
C THR A 108 7.85 -8.82 -6.90
N ILE A 109 7.98 -10.12 -6.64
CA ILE A 109 6.94 -10.97 -6.06
C ILE A 109 7.08 -10.99 -4.54
N LEU A 110 5.99 -10.69 -3.86
CA LEU A 110 5.84 -10.77 -2.41
C LEU A 110 4.91 -11.92 -2.03
N VAL A 111 5.25 -12.62 -0.95
CA VAL A 111 4.46 -13.71 -0.37
C VAL A 111 4.32 -13.49 1.13
N LYS A 112 3.12 -13.64 1.70
CA LYS A 112 2.93 -13.60 3.16
C LYS A 112 3.54 -14.86 3.78
N THR A 113 4.27 -14.75 4.87
CA THR A 113 4.91 -15.92 5.50
C THR A 113 3.99 -16.61 6.51
N PHE A 114 2.82 -16.01 6.81
CA PHE A 114 1.93 -16.42 7.91
C PHE A 114 2.61 -16.38 9.28
N THR A 115 3.67 -15.59 9.39
CA THR A 115 4.29 -15.23 10.66
C THR A 115 3.67 -13.92 11.12
N TYR A 116 3.02 -13.92 12.26
CA TYR A 116 2.29 -12.76 12.75
C TYR A 116 3.04 -12.04 13.87
N GLY A 117 2.93 -10.71 13.90
CA GLY A 117 3.44 -9.88 15.00
C GLY A 117 2.50 -8.72 15.30
N TYR A 118 2.58 -8.21 16.52
CA TYR A 118 1.87 -6.99 16.92
C TYR A 118 2.91 -5.90 17.14
N VAL A 119 2.76 -4.80 16.41
CA VAL A 119 3.74 -3.72 16.40
C VAL A 119 3.05 -2.40 16.73
N PRO A 120 3.71 -1.46 17.44
CA PRO A 120 3.15 -0.14 17.65
C PRO A 120 2.90 0.55 16.31
N ALA A 121 1.78 1.24 16.13
CA ALA A 121 1.50 1.93 14.87
C ALA A 121 2.53 3.00 14.51
N GLN A 122 3.29 3.49 15.49
CA GLN A 122 4.39 4.44 15.31
C GLN A 122 5.59 3.84 14.58
N SER A 123 5.78 2.52 14.60
CA SER A 123 6.84 1.86 13.82
C SER A 123 6.50 1.72 12.33
N ILE A 124 5.27 2.06 11.92
CA ILE A 124 4.87 2.04 10.52
C ILE A 124 5.38 3.29 9.80
N ILE A 125 6.28 3.09 8.84
CA ILE A 125 6.90 4.15 8.05
C ILE A 125 5.92 4.69 6.99
N CYS A 126 5.37 3.79 6.16
CA CYS A 126 4.48 4.12 5.07
C CYS A 126 3.69 2.92 4.56
N SER A 127 2.64 3.17 3.76
CA SER A 127 1.99 2.15 2.94
C SER A 127 2.75 1.92 1.64
N LEU A 128 2.74 0.66 1.20
CA LEU A 128 3.31 0.22 -0.07
C LEU A 128 2.18 -0.08 -1.07
N ASN A 129 2.41 0.29 -2.33
CA ASN A 129 1.53 -0.03 -3.43
C ASN A 129 1.85 -1.44 -3.93
N VAL A 130 1.01 -2.38 -3.54
CA VAL A 130 1.15 -3.80 -3.85
C VAL A 130 -0.17 -4.29 -4.44
N GLN A 131 -0.07 -5.06 -5.52
CA GLN A 131 -1.22 -5.61 -6.24
C GLN A 131 -1.24 -7.13 -6.14
N HIS A 132 -2.42 -7.74 -6.22
CA HIS A 132 -2.52 -9.20 -6.27
C HIS A 132 -1.93 -9.75 -7.59
N ASN A 133 -1.17 -10.83 -7.52
CA ASN A 133 -0.59 -11.48 -8.71
C ASN A 133 -1.64 -12.28 -9.47
N CYS A 134 -2.55 -11.57 -10.13
CA CYS A 134 -3.70 -12.16 -10.81
C CYS A 134 -3.33 -13.13 -11.94
N PHE A 135 -2.15 -12.93 -12.54
CA PHE A 135 -1.62 -13.78 -13.60
C PHE A 135 -1.29 -15.17 -13.07
N GLN A 136 -0.48 -15.27 -12.01
CA GLN A 136 -0.14 -16.55 -11.39
C GLN A 136 -1.37 -17.21 -10.77
N SER A 137 -2.26 -16.41 -10.17
CA SER A 137 -3.40 -16.91 -9.43
C SER A 137 -4.61 -17.24 -10.28
N GLN A 138 -4.56 -17.00 -11.60
CA GLN A 138 -5.64 -17.26 -12.55
C GLN A 138 -7.00 -16.70 -12.08
N CYS A 139 -7.00 -15.43 -11.69
CA CYS A 139 -8.20 -14.74 -11.23
C CYS A 139 -9.24 -14.64 -12.36
N SER A 140 -10.52 -14.76 -12.03
CA SER A 140 -11.61 -14.71 -13.03
C SER A 140 -12.16 -13.30 -13.19
N VAL A 141 -12.78 -13.03 -14.34
CA VAL A 141 -13.56 -11.80 -14.55
C VAL A 141 -15.01 -12.08 -14.18
N GLY A 142 -15.48 -11.45 -13.12
CA GLY A 142 -16.88 -11.44 -12.71
C GLY A 142 -17.66 -10.31 -13.36
N ARG A 143 -18.97 -10.50 -13.50
CA ARG A 143 -19.91 -9.47 -13.93
C ARG A 143 -20.81 -9.08 -12.76
N ARG A 144 -20.99 -7.79 -12.53
CA ARG A 144 -21.93 -7.27 -11.52
C ARG A 144 -22.85 -6.25 -12.18
N THR A 145 -24.14 -6.48 -12.05
CA THR A 145 -25.14 -5.45 -12.35
C THR A 145 -25.12 -4.44 -11.23
N MET A 146 -24.80 -3.20 -11.55
CA MET A 146 -24.83 -2.11 -10.59
C MET A 146 -26.29 -1.74 -10.32
N PRO A 147 -26.71 -1.63 -9.05
CA PRO A 147 -28.04 -1.14 -8.75
C PRO A 147 -28.20 0.30 -9.29
N PRO A 148 -29.37 0.66 -9.83
CA PRO A 148 -29.63 2.03 -10.26
C PRO A 148 -29.40 3.00 -9.10
N THR A 149 -28.62 4.05 -9.33
CA THR A 149 -28.45 5.12 -8.34
C THR A 149 -29.09 6.41 -8.87
N GLY A 150 -30.12 6.90 -8.15
CA GLY A 150 -30.80 8.15 -8.50
C GLY A 150 -31.48 8.12 -9.88
N ARG A 151 -31.09 9.05 -10.77
CA ARG A 151 -31.68 9.30 -12.10
C ARG A 151 -31.04 8.49 -13.25
N GLN A 152 -30.40 7.36 -12.97
CA GLN A 152 -29.88 6.51 -14.05
C GLN A 152 -31.01 5.76 -14.75
N GLU A 153 -31.22 6.02 -16.04
CA GLU A 153 -32.01 5.15 -16.92
C GLU A 153 -31.17 3.92 -17.30
N GLY A 154 -31.63 2.73 -16.90
CA GLY A 154 -31.04 1.45 -17.26
C GLY A 154 -30.11 0.82 -16.22
N ASN A 155 -29.81 -0.47 -16.44
CA ASN A 155 -28.90 -1.24 -15.61
C ASN A 155 -27.48 -1.13 -16.16
N SER A 156 -26.55 -0.57 -15.37
CA SER A 156 -25.13 -0.55 -15.72
C SER A 156 -24.47 -1.87 -15.36
N ILE A 157 -23.81 -2.51 -16.33
CA ILE A 157 -23.01 -3.72 -16.10
C ILE A 157 -21.57 -3.31 -15.85
N SER A 158 -21.00 -3.73 -14.72
CA SER A 158 -19.59 -3.55 -14.39
C SER A 158 -18.87 -4.90 -14.39
N HIS A 159 -17.72 -4.95 -15.05
CA HIS A 159 -16.80 -6.09 -15.02
C HIS A 159 -15.76 -5.86 -13.91
N HIS A 160 -15.52 -6.88 -13.07
CA HIS A 160 -14.56 -6.81 -11.98
C HIS A 160 -13.71 -8.08 -11.93
N ILE A 161 -12.47 -7.98 -11.45
CA ILE A 161 -11.63 -9.15 -11.22
C ILE A 161 -12.03 -9.77 -9.89
N GLN A 162 -12.39 -11.05 -9.92
CA GLN A 162 -12.59 -11.87 -8.73
C GLN A 162 -11.25 -12.51 -8.38
N HIS A 163 -10.59 -11.95 -7.37
CA HIS A 163 -9.33 -12.47 -6.90
C HIS A 163 -9.52 -13.83 -6.23
N ARG A 164 -8.69 -14.81 -6.61
CA ARG A 164 -8.54 -16.03 -5.80
C ARG A 164 -7.79 -15.69 -4.52
N ASP A 165 -8.13 -16.36 -3.43
CA ASP A 165 -7.39 -16.24 -2.18
C ASP A 165 -6.05 -16.96 -2.31
N THR A 166 -5.07 -16.24 -2.83
CA THR A 166 -3.71 -16.74 -2.99
C THR A 166 -2.73 -15.79 -2.33
N ASN A 167 -1.55 -16.34 -2.08
CA ASN A 167 -0.53 -15.67 -1.31
C ASN A 167 0.58 -15.05 -2.18
N SER A 168 0.24 -14.57 -3.38
CA SER A 168 1.20 -14.02 -4.34
C SER A 168 0.81 -12.60 -4.73
N PHE A 169 1.74 -11.67 -4.55
CA PHE A 169 1.53 -10.24 -4.74
C PHE A 169 2.69 -9.60 -5.49
N LEU A 170 2.45 -8.46 -6.11
CA LEU A 170 3.41 -7.72 -6.95
C LEU A 170 3.63 -6.32 -6.37
N LEU A 171 4.88 -5.98 -6.03
CA LEU A 171 5.25 -4.66 -5.55
C LEU A 171 5.38 -3.67 -6.72
N ASN A 172 4.68 -2.54 -6.66
CA ASN A 172 4.81 -1.50 -7.69
C ASN A 172 6.13 -0.75 -7.56
N LYS A 173 7.16 -1.17 -8.31
CA LYS A 173 8.50 -0.56 -8.30
C LYS A 173 8.54 0.92 -8.68
N PHE A 174 7.56 1.41 -9.44
CA PHE A 174 7.49 2.79 -9.92
C PHE A 174 6.34 3.57 -9.26
N SER A 175 5.99 3.22 -8.03
CA SER A 175 4.99 3.97 -7.29
C SER A 175 5.40 5.43 -7.10
N HIS A 176 4.50 6.36 -7.44
CA HIS A 176 4.68 7.79 -7.17
C HIS A 176 4.49 8.12 -5.67
N HIS A 177 3.84 7.22 -4.94
CA HIS A 177 3.78 7.27 -3.48
C HIS A 177 5.04 6.61 -2.91
N VAL A 178 5.82 7.35 -2.13
CA VAL A 178 7.07 6.91 -1.48
C VAL A 178 8.02 6.14 -2.42
N PRO A 179 8.49 6.78 -3.52
CA PRO A 179 9.24 6.09 -4.57
C PRO A 179 10.51 5.41 -4.06
N SER A 180 11.30 6.07 -3.20
CA SER A 180 12.54 5.50 -2.66
C SER A 180 12.32 4.18 -1.92
N HIS A 181 11.24 4.06 -1.13
CA HIS A 181 10.92 2.82 -0.43
C HIS A 181 10.51 1.70 -1.40
N HIS A 182 9.79 2.01 -2.48
CA HIS A 182 9.46 1.01 -3.48
C HIS A 182 10.69 0.54 -4.25
N GLN A 183 11.60 1.46 -4.57
CA GLN A 183 12.84 1.15 -5.29
C GLN A 183 13.80 0.32 -4.44
N ASN A 184 13.98 0.66 -3.16
CA ASN A 184 14.84 -0.10 -2.25
C ASN A 184 14.36 -1.55 -2.03
N HIS A 185 13.05 -1.79 -2.22
CA HIS A 185 12.44 -3.11 -2.06
C HIS A 185 12.13 -3.81 -3.39
N SER A 186 12.39 -3.18 -4.54
CA SER A 186 12.07 -3.77 -5.85
C SER A 186 13.17 -4.65 -6.42
N ASP A 187 14.33 -4.76 -5.75
CA ASP A 187 15.53 -5.50 -6.19
C ASP A 187 15.90 -5.23 -7.66
N THR A 188 15.50 -4.06 -8.18
CA THR A 188 15.69 -3.67 -9.57
C THR A 188 16.79 -2.64 -9.62
N THR A 189 17.83 -2.91 -10.40
CA THR A 189 18.85 -1.91 -10.73
C THR A 189 18.23 -0.85 -11.62
N ILE A 190 18.07 0.38 -11.11
CA ILE A 190 17.69 1.53 -11.92
C ILE A 190 18.96 2.10 -12.53
N ILE A 191 19.09 1.95 -13.85
CA ILE A 191 20.19 2.57 -14.60
C ILE A 191 19.79 4.04 -14.83
N PRO A 192 20.57 5.01 -14.32
CA PRO A 192 20.31 6.41 -14.61
C PRO A 192 20.34 6.65 -16.12
N ILE A 193 19.35 7.36 -16.64
CA ILE A 193 19.37 7.78 -18.05
C ILE A 193 20.44 8.87 -18.19
N PRO A 194 21.46 8.67 -19.04
CA PRO A 194 22.46 9.69 -19.30
C PRO A 194 21.83 11.00 -19.83
N SER A 195 22.44 12.14 -19.51
CA SER A 195 21.88 13.46 -19.88
C SER A 195 21.77 13.63 -21.39
N ASP A 196 22.78 13.19 -22.15
CA ASP A 196 22.81 13.19 -23.60
C ASP A 196 21.68 12.37 -24.23
N MET A 197 21.33 11.23 -23.63
CA MET A 197 20.21 10.41 -24.08
C MET A 197 18.87 11.10 -23.81
N MET A 198 18.74 11.79 -22.67
CA MET A 198 17.55 12.59 -22.36
C MET A 198 17.40 13.77 -23.34
N ASP A 199 18.50 14.46 -23.63
CA ASP A 199 18.53 15.59 -24.58
C ASP A 199 18.14 15.13 -25.98
N ALA A 200 18.75 14.05 -26.48
CA ALA A 200 18.40 13.46 -27.77
C ALA A 200 16.92 13.04 -27.85
N ALA A 201 16.36 12.46 -26.78
CA ALA A 201 14.95 12.09 -26.73
C ALA A 201 14.02 13.32 -26.74
N MET A 202 14.40 14.41 -26.06
CA MET A 202 13.65 15.67 -26.09
C MET A 202 13.68 16.31 -27.48
N GLU A 203 14.85 16.37 -28.12
CA GLU A 203 15.00 16.88 -29.49
C GLU A 203 14.18 16.06 -30.49
N GLN A 204 14.25 14.73 -30.40
CA GLN A 204 13.44 13.84 -31.23
C GLN A 204 11.94 14.06 -31.01
N GLY A 205 11.51 14.20 -29.75
CA GLY A 205 10.12 14.48 -29.40
C GLY A 205 9.64 15.81 -29.98
N LEU A 206 10.47 16.86 -29.89
CA LEU A 206 10.17 18.18 -30.47
C LEU A 206 10.05 18.11 -31.99
N TYR A 207 11.01 17.44 -32.66
CA TYR A 207 10.97 17.26 -34.11
C TYR A 207 9.70 16.53 -34.57
N VAL A 208 9.31 15.45 -33.89
CA VAL A 208 8.08 14.70 -34.21
C VAL A 208 6.85 15.59 -34.00
N TRP A 209 6.79 16.32 -32.89
CA TRP A 209 5.69 17.23 -32.61
C TRP A 209 5.54 18.32 -33.67
N GLU A 210 6.64 18.96 -34.08
CA GLU A 210 6.64 19.98 -35.13
C GLU A 210 6.22 19.42 -36.48
N ARG A 211 6.71 18.23 -36.83
CA ARG A 211 6.33 17.53 -38.07
C ARG A 211 4.84 17.20 -38.10
N GLU A 212 4.27 16.68 -37.01
CA GLU A 212 2.84 16.35 -36.93
C GLU A 212 1.96 17.60 -36.93
N LYS A 213 2.40 18.66 -36.26
CA LYS A 213 1.73 19.97 -36.29
C LYS A 213 1.66 20.53 -37.71
N ASN A 214 2.72 20.37 -38.50
CA ASN A 214 2.83 20.93 -39.85
C ASN A 214 2.29 19.99 -40.96
N GLY A 215 2.14 18.69 -40.68
CA GLY A 215 1.67 17.68 -41.64
C GLY A 215 0.15 17.45 -41.66
N ASN A 216 -0.61 18.13 -40.82
CA ASN A 216 -2.08 18.09 -40.76
C ASN A 216 -2.77 19.33 -41.38
N ASN A 217 -2.04 20.08 -42.22
CA ASN A 217 -2.58 21.10 -43.14
C ASN A 217 -2.43 20.62 -44.59
#